data_AF-A0A938VIP5-F1
#
_entry.id   AF-A0A938VIP5-F1
#
_cell.length_a   1.000
_cell.length_b   1.000
_cell.length_c   1.000
_cell.angle_alpha   90.00
_cell.angle_beta   90.00
_cell.angle_gamma   90.00
#
_symmetry.space_group_name_H-M   'P 1'
#
loop_
_entity.id
_entity.type
_entity.pdbx_description
1 polymer ?
#
loop_
_entity_poly.entity_id
_entity_poly.type
_entity_poly.pdbx_seq_one_letter_code
_entity_poly.pdbx_strand_id
1 'polypeptide(L)'
;METLRKSIAVFCAITFIFAGVAALFLFNFDQRAFTAETYQQAFAREDFYNKLPAIMADSMVSSGADQNQFPIVLQGMSRDAWETFFRALLPAETLRVMGDDAMNSMVAYLTMETDTALLNLAPLKANLVGDAGVQAVFSLLRVFPDCDLFQIGQITLSLMSGGQIELCNPPADLHPILIPVIQGQMQFMSAAIPNQIVIASAPPQNDPRQRLETTRLFMRISPLLPLSLLLGIMVFGVRPLKGWLTWWGIPLALTGGLTFVIALLGGPVFGEVFQRMLLAQMPNYLPTLLLDYAGSLAVAMVEALLTPVMWQGLALVFFGAGMAGVGYLVKTVKTRD
;
A
#
# COMPACT_ATOMS: atom_id res chain seq x y z
N MET A 1 20.69 -50.05 -11.40
CA MET A 1 19.45 -49.28 -11.72
C MET A 1 18.77 -48.70 -10.48
N GLU A 2 18.66 -49.44 -9.38
CA GLU A 2 18.01 -48.95 -8.15
C GLU A 2 18.72 -47.74 -7.50
N THR A 3 20.06 -47.77 -7.44
CA THR A 3 20.87 -46.66 -6.95
C THR A 3 20.62 -45.36 -7.72
N LEU A 4 20.59 -45.43 -9.06
CA LEU A 4 20.32 -44.29 -9.93
C LEU A 4 18.92 -43.70 -9.68
N ARG A 5 17.88 -44.56 -9.60
CA ARG A 5 16.50 -44.11 -9.31
C ARG A 5 16.39 -43.40 -7.97
N LYS A 6 17.05 -43.95 -6.94
CA LYS A 6 17.08 -43.34 -5.61
C LYS A 6 17.81 -42.00 -5.61
N SER A 7 18.94 -41.90 -6.30
CA SER A 7 19.67 -40.62 -6.44
C SER A 7 18.82 -39.55 -7.14
N ILE A 8 18.10 -39.91 -8.22
CA ILE A 8 17.18 -38.99 -8.91
C ILE A 8 16.05 -38.56 -7.96
N ALA A 9 15.45 -39.48 -7.21
CA ALA A 9 14.38 -39.15 -6.26
C ALA A 9 14.86 -38.21 -5.14
N VAL A 10 16.07 -38.41 -4.61
CA VAL A 10 16.69 -37.50 -3.63
C VAL A 10 16.91 -36.11 -4.25
N PHE A 11 17.43 -36.05 -5.46
CA PHE A 11 17.63 -34.77 -6.16
C PHE A 11 16.29 -34.05 -6.36
N CYS A 12 15.27 -34.73 -6.88
CA CYS A 12 13.92 -34.16 -7.04
C CYS A 12 13.33 -33.67 -5.71
N ALA A 13 13.54 -34.39 -4.60
CA ALA A 13 13.09 -33.98 -3.27
C ALA A 13 13.77 -32.70 -2.78
N ILE A 14 15.08 -32.57 -2.97
CA ILE A 14 15.83 -31.35 -2.61
C ILE A 14 15.37 -30.19 -3.48
N THR A 15 15.30 -30.36 -4.81
CA THR A 15 14.81 -29.32 -5.72
C THR A 15 13.37 -28.93 -5.40
N PHE A 16 12.51 -29.90 -5.04
CA PHE A 16 11.14 -29.66 -4.64
C PHE A 16 11.05 -28.72 -3.43
N ILE A 17 11.93 -28.87 -2.44
CA ILE A 17 11.91 -28.01 -1.25
C ILE A 17 12.12 -26.55 -1.64
N PHE A 18 13.18 -26.25 -2.40
CA PHE A 18 13.47 -24.88 -2.82
C PHE A 18 12.42 -24.33 -3.80
N ALA A 19 12.01 -25.13 -4.78
CA ALA A 19 10.99 -24.75 -5.74
C ALA A 19 9.62 -24.53 -5.08
N GLY A 20 9.27 -25.34 -4.08
CA GLY A 20 8.03 -25.25 -3.32
C GLY A 20 7.99 -23.99 -2.45
N VAL A 21 9.09 -23.67 -1.76
CA VAL A 21 9.21 -22.39 -1.03
C VAL A 21 9.02 -21.24 -2.02
N ALA A 22 9.81 -21.19 -3.09
CA ALA A 22 9.73 -20.11 -4.08
C ALA A 22 8.32 -19.98 -4.70
N ALA A 23 7.69 -21.09 -5.08
CA ALA A 23 6.34 -21.08 -5.65
C ALA A 23 5.28 -20.56 -4.68
N LEU A 24 5.36 -20.92 -3.39
CA LEU A 24 4.43 -20.38 -2.39
C LEU A 24 4.56 -18.86 -2.27
N PHE A 25 5.78 -18.32 -2.21
CA PHE A 25 5.98 -16.88 -2.16
C PHE A 25 5.50 -16.19 -3.44
N LEU A 26 5.95 -16.67 -4.61
CA LEU A 26 5.62 -16.06 -5.91
C LEU A 26 4.11 -16.09 -6.18
N PHE A 27 3.45 -17.21 -5.93
CA PHE A 27 2.01 -17.35 -6.15
C PHE A 27 1.19 -16.43 -5.23
N ASN A 28 1.52 -16.35 -3.94
CA ASN A 28 0.82 -15.45 -3.02
C ASN A 28 1.14 -13.99 -3.33
N PHE A 29 2.37 -13.68 -3.74
CA PHE A 29 2.75 -12.34 -4.14
C PHE A 29 1.92 -11.87 -5.35
N ASP A 30 1.78 -12.67 -6.41
CA ASP A 30 0.91 -12.33 -7.54
C ASP A 30 -0.56 -12.12 -7.14
N GLN A 31 -1.08 -12.98 -6.25
CA GLN A 31 -2.47 -12.90 -5.80
C GLN A 31 -2.76 -11.69 -4.91
N ARG A 32 -1.76 -11.17 -4.17
CA ARG A 32 -1.99 -10.14 -3.15
C ARG A 32 -1.39 -8.79 -3.52
N ALA A 33 -0.17 -8.76 -4.05
CA ALA A 33 0.51 -7.51 -4.42
C ALA A 33 -0.17 -6.77 -5.58
N PHE A 34 -1.00 -7.44 -6.37
CA PHE A 34 -1.76 -6.81 -7.46
C PHE A 34 -3.26 -6.70 -7.14
N THR A 35 -3.61 -6.59 -5.86
CA THR A 35 -4.99 -6.34 -5.40
C THR A 35 -5.04 -5.09 -4.54
N ALA A 36 -5.94 -4.17 -4.87
CA ALA A 36 -6.09 -2.91 -4.13
C ALA A 36 -6.51 -3.15 -2.67
N GLU A 37 -7.35 -4.17 -2.44
CA GLU A 37 -7.84 -4.53 -1.11
C GLU A 37 -6.70 -4.79 -0.11
N THR A 38 -5.61 -5.44 -0.56
CA THR A 38 -4.46 -5.72 0.31
C THR A 38 -3.84 -4.42 0.86
N TYR A 39 -3.75 -3.39 0.03
CA TYR A 39 -3.21 -2.08 0.43
C TYR A 39 -4.22 -1.28 1.26
N GLN A 40 -5.49 -1.29 0.88
CA GLN A 40 -6.56 -0.62 1.63
C GLN A 40 -6.67 -1.17 3.06
N GLN A 41 -6.56 -2.49 3.24
CA GLN A 41 -6.53 -3.13 4.56
C GLN A 41 -5.29 -2.71 5.38
N ALA A 42 -4.11 -2.64 4.74
CA ALA A 42 -2.91 -2.16 5.41
C ALA A 42 -3.06 -0.70 5.87
N PHE A 43 -3.62 0.16 5.02
CA PHE A 43 -3.85 1.58 5.34
C PHE A 43 -4.88 1.76 6.45
N ALA A 44 -5.95 0.96 6.44
CA ALA A 44 -6.95 0.96 7.50
C ALA A 44 -6.38 0.48 8.84
N ARG A 45 -5.54 -0.56 8.83
CA ARG A 45 -4.92 -1.12 10.05
C ARG A 45 -3.98 -0.12 10.74
N GLU A 46 -3.26 0.67 9.94
CA GLU A 46 -2.32 1.68 10.44
C GLU A 46 -2.96 3.05 10.69
N ASP A 47 -4.28 3.16 10.56
CA ASP A 47 -5.02 4.41 10.68
C ASP A 47 -4.44 5.53 9.79
N PHE A 48 -3.96 5.14 8.61
CA PHE A 48 -3.15 5.99 7.74
C PHE A 48 -3.92 7.26 7.33
N TYR A 49 -5.19 7.12 7.00
CA TYR A 49 -6.04 8.23 6.56
C TYR A 49 -6.26 9.30 7.65
N ASN A 50 -6.23 8.92 8.93
CA ASN A 50 -6.33 9.85 10.05
C ASN A 50 -5.01 10.59 10.34
N LYS A 51 -3.89 10.00 9.95
CA LYS A 51 -2.53 10.57 10.10
C LYS A 51 -2.16 11.49 8.94
N LEU A 52 -2.77 11.31 7.77
CA LEU A 52 -2.48 12.11 6.56
C LEU A 52 -2.56 13.64 6.76
N PRO A 53 -3.58 14.22 7.44
CA PRO A 53 -3.61 15.66 7.69
C PRO A 53 -2.39 16.19 8.44
N ALA A 54 -1.89 15.45 9.42
CA ALA A 54 -0.68 15.81 10.16
C ALA A 54 0.57 15.73 9.27
N ILE A 55 0.66 14.71 8.42
CA ILE A 55 1.75 14.56 7.44
C ILE A 55 1.76 15.72 6.42
N MET A 56 0.57 16.12 5.94
CA MET A 56 0.44 17.26 5.04
C MET A 56 0.84 18.57 5.74
N ALA A 57 0.43 18.76 7.00
CA ALA A 57 0.85 19.91 7.79
C ALA A 57 2.37 19.98 7.99
N ASP A 58 2.99 18.84 8.29
CA ASP A 58 4.45 18.73 8.38
C ASP A 58 5.13 19.06 7.06
N SER A 59 4.57 18.64 5.92
CA SER A 59 5.11 19.02 4.61
C SER A 59 5.07 20.53 4.40
N MET A 60 3.99 21.22 4.79
CA MET A 60 3.89 22.68 4.65
C MET A 60 4.90 23.44 5.51
N VAL A 61 5.28 22.91 6.68
CA VAL A 61 6.26 23.53 7.58
C VAL A 61 7.70 23.17 7.21
N SER A 62 7.94 21.94 6.75
CA SER A 62 9.28 21.43 6.43
C SER A 62 9.74 21.74 5.01
N SER A 63 8.81 21.89 4.05
CA SER A 63 9.09 22.34 2.69
C SER A 63 9.43 23.84 2.70
N GLY A 64 10.60 24.19 3.24
CA GLY A 64 11.25 25.49 3.03
C GLY A 64 11.67 25.75 1.58
N ALA A 65 11.21 24.94 0.62
CA ALA A 65 11.41 25.12 -0.81
C ALA A 65 10.52 26.29 -1.27
N ASP A 66 11.17 27.44 -1.50
CA ASP A 66 10.57 28.69 -1.94
C ASP A 66 9.34 29.13 -1.13
N GLN A 67 9.52 29.39 0.18
CA GLN A 67 8.52 30.14 0.97
C GLN A 67 8.05 31.42 0.24
N ASN A 68 8.89 31.98 -0.63
CA ASN A 68 8.59 33.09 -1.53
C ASN A 68 7.39 32.88 -2.48
N GLN A 69 6.94 31.64 -2.72
CA GLN A 69 5.76 31.36 -3.55
C GLN A 69 4.45 31.39 -2.75
N PHE A 70 4.51 31.19 -1.44
CA PHE A 70 3.33 31.35 -0.60
C PHE A 70 3.09 32.84 -0.33
N PRO A 71 1.81 33.27 -0.30
CA PRO A 71 1.47 34.57 0.27
C PRO A 71 2.13 34.71 1.65
N ILE A 72 2.69 35.88 1.94
CA ILE A 72 3.38 36.20 3.22
C ILE A 72 2.54 35.79 4.42
N VAL A 73 1.22 35.84 4.30
CA VAL A 73 0.30 35.51 5.39
C VAL A 73 0.25 34.02 5.75
N LEU A 74 0.59 33.13 4.80
CA LEU A 74 0.73 31.70 5.07
C LEU A 74 2.14 31.34 5.54
N GLN A 75 3.11 32.24 5.36
CA GLN A 75 4.47 32.09 5.88
C GLN A 75 4.45 32.30 7.40
N GLY A 76 4.68 31.24 8.16
CA GLY A 76 4.74 31.29 9.63
C GLY A 76 3.52 30.70 10.35
N MET A 77 2.57 30.11 9.62
CA MET A 77 1.53 29.32 10.28
C MET A 77 2.14 28.09 10.98
N SER A 78 1.62 27.78 12.17
CA SER A 78 2.05 26.62 12.93
C SER A 78 1.62 25.32 12.28
N ARG A 79 2.31 24.23 12.62
CA ARG A 79 1.94 22.87 12.24
C ARG A 79 0.49 22.55 12.62
N ASP A 80 0.07 22.92 13.84
CA ASP A 80 -1.26 22.62 14.35
C ASP A 80 -2.36 23.36 13.59
N ALA A 81 -2.08 24.59 13.13
CA ALA A 81 -2.99 25.36 12.28
C ALA A 81 -3.21 24.66 10.93
N TRP A 82 -2.11 24.23 10.29
CA TRP A 82 -2.18 23.47 9.05
C TRP A 82 -2.88 22.12 9.22
N GLU A 83 -2.60 21.40 10.31
CA GLU A 83 -3.26 20.11 10.56
C GLU A 83 -4.77 20.30 10.75
N THR A 84 -5.17 21.30 11.53
CA THR A 84 -6.60 21.61 11.74
C THR A 84 -7.28 21.97 10.43
N PHE A 85 -6.63 22.78 9.60
CA PHE A 85 -7.11 23.12 8.27
C PHE A 85 -7.29 21.89 7.39
N PHE A 86 -6.26 21.04 7.27
CA PHE A 86 -6.33 19.83 6.44
C PHE A 86 -7.34 18.82 6.98
N ARG A 87 -7.46 18.67 8.30
CA ARG A 87 -8.43 17.75 8.91
C ARG A 87 -9.87 18.21 8.68
N ALA A 88 -10.12 19.51 8.66
CA ALA A 88 -11.42 20.08 8.32
C ALA A 88 -11.74 19.91 6.82
N LEU A 89 -10.77 20.16 5.94
CA LEU A 89 -10.96 20.08 4.49
C LEU A 89 -11.01 18.64 3.96
N LEU A 90 -10.17 17.77 4.51
CA LEU A 90 -9.93 16.39 4.10
C LEU A 90 -10.10 15.47 5.32
N PRO A 91 -11.34 15.26 5.78
CA PRO A 91 -11.61 14.30 6.83
C PRO A 91 -11.23 12.89 6.36
N ALA A 92 -10.93 12.00 7.31
CA ALA A 92 -10.39 10.67 7.03
C ALA A 92 -11.30 9.83 6.12
N GLU A 93 -12.61 10.01 6.18
CA GLU A 93 -13.59 9.34 5.31
C GLU A 93 -13.41 9.77 3.85
N THR A 94 -13.16 11.07 3.61
CA THR A 94 -12.91 11.59 2.26
C THR A 94 -11.58 11.09 1.73
N LEU A 95 -10.53 11.16 2.57
CA LEU A 95 -9.21 10.65 2.22
C LEU A 95 -9.24 9.15 1.93
N ARG A 96 -10.05 8.38 2.67
CA ARG A 96 -10.25 6.96 2.42
C ARG A 96 -10.87 6.73 1.05
N VAL A 97 -11.98 7.40 0.72
CA VAL A 97 -12.61 7.26 -0.60
C VAL A 97 -11.65 7.60 -1.74
N MET A 98 -10.94 8.74 -1.62
CA MET A 98 -9.96 9.16 -2.63
C MET A 98 -8.78 8.19 -2.74
N GLY A 99 -8.27 7.71 -1.61
CA GLY A 99 -7.15 6.75 -1.55
C GLY A 99 -7.54 5.39 -2.11
N ASP A 100 -8.72 4.89 -1.75
CA ASP A 100 -9.24 3.62 -2.23
C ASP A 100 -9.47 3.66 -3.76
N ASP A 101 -10.06 4.74 -4.28
CA ASP A 101 -10.22 4.99 -5.71
C ASP A 101 -8.86 5.04 -6.44
N ALA A 102 -7.89 5.76 -5.87
CA ALA A 102 -6.54 5.85 -6.43
C ALA A 102 -5.83 4.49 -6.46
N MET A 103 -5.95 3.69 -5.40
CA MET A 103 -5.38 2.34 -5.34
C MET A 103 -6.04 1.42 -6.37
N ASN A 104 -7.37 1.45 -6.49
CA ASN A 104 -8.10 0.68 -7.49
C ASN A 104 -7.65 1.07 -8.91
N SER A 105 -7.55 2.36 -9.20
CA SER A 105 -7.11 2.85 -10.51
C SER A 105 -5.66 2.49 -10.80
N MET A 106 -4.77 2.59 -9.81
CA MET A 106 -3.36 2.20 -9.96
C MET A 106 -3.20 0.69 -10.19
N VAL A 107 -3.97 -0.14 -9.49
CA VAL A 107 -3.96 -1.60 -9.70
C VAL A 107 -4.50 -1.93 -11.10
N ALA A 108 -5.63 -1.35 -11.51
CA ALA A 108 -6.17 -1.52 -12.86
C ALA A 108 -5.18 -1.07 -13.95
N TYR A 109 -4.41 -0.01 -13.68
CA TYR A 109 -3.32 0.42 -14.56
C TYR A 109 -2.18 -0.61 -14.62
N LEU A 110 -1.72 -1.13 -13.47
CA LEU A 110 -0.65 -2.12 -13.39
C LEU A 110 -1.04 -3.49 -13.95
N THR A 111 -2.33 -3.87 -13.88
CA THR A 111 -2.88 -5.09 -14.46
C THR A 111 -3.23 -4.96 -15.94
N MET A 112 -3.01 -3.79 -16.54
CA MET A 112 -3.41 -3.44 -17.92
C MET A 112 -4.91 -3.50 -18.20
N GLU A 113 -5.75 -3.41 -17.17
CA GLU A 113 -7.19 -3.21 -17.38
C GLU A 113 -7.48 -1.80 -17.92
N THR A 114 -6.61 -0.83 -17.60
CA THR A 114 -6.68 0.55 -18.10
C THR A 114 -5.30 1.06 -18.49
N ASP A 115 -5.26 2.04 -19.40
CA ASP A 115 -4.01 2.68 -19.84
C ASP A 115 -3.58 3.87 -18.97
N THR A 116 -4.43 4.28 -18.02
CA THR A 116 -4.16 5.43 -17.16
C THR A 116 -4.61 5.17 -15.73
N ALA A 117 -3.75 5.51 -14.77
CA ALA A 117 -4.16 5.63 -13.37
C ALA A 117 -4.65 7.05 -13.11
N LEU A 118 -5.87 7.18 -12.58
CA LEU A 118 -6.55 8.43 -12.31
C LEU A 118 -6.72 8.62 -10.80
N LEU A 119 -6.54 9.85 -10.31
CA LEU A 119 -6.94 10.27 -8.97
C LEU A 119 -8.23 11.08 -9.09
N ASN A 120 -9.29 10.62 -8.43
CA ASN A 120 -10.55 11.34 -8.35
C ASN A 120 -10.46 12.46 -7.31
N LEU A 121 -10.55 13.71 -7.75
CA LEU A 121 -10.54 14.91 -6.91
C LEU A 121 -11.94 15.46 -6.66
N ALA A 122 -13.00 14.83 -7.19
CA ALA A 122 -14.37 15.28 -6.96
C ALA A 122 -14.74 15.37 -5.47
N PRO A 123 -14.35 14.41 -4.58
CA PRO A 123 -14.62 14.53 -3.15
C PRO A 123 -13.93 15.73 -2.50
N LEU A 124 -12.66 15.98 -2.84
CA LEU A 124 -11.92 17.16 -2.39
C LEU A 124 -12.63 18.45 -2.82
N LYS A 125 -13.06 18.54 -4.08
CA LYS A 125 -13.79 19.71 -4.60
C LYS A 125 -15.11 19.91 -3.88
N ALA A 126 -15.84 18.83 -3.62
CA ALA A 126 -17.11 18.89 -2.89
C ALA A 126 -16.90 19.44 -1.47
N ASN A 127 -15.86 18.98 -0.76
CA ASN A 127 -15.53 19.52 0.56
C ASN A 127 -15.07 20.97 0.49
N LEU A 128 -14.25 21.33 -0.50
CA LEU A 128 -13.75 22.69 -0.67
C LEU A 128 -14.87 23.72 -0.85
N VAL A 129 -15.90 23.39 -1.64
CA VAL A 129 -17.04 24.27 -1.91
C VAL A 129 -18.12 24.18 -0.82
N GLY A 130 -18.17 23.08 -0.07
CA GLY A 130 -19.15 22.83 0.98
C GLY A 130 -18.80 23.48 2.33
N ASP A 131 -19.56 23.11 3.35
CA ASP A 131 -19.38 23.61 4.72
C ASP A 131 -18.01 23.26 5.31
N ALA A 132 -17.43 22.12 4.90
CA ALA A 132 -16.11 21.68 5.32
C ALA A 132 -15.02 22.69 4.92
N GLY A 133 -15.04 23.19 3.68
CA GLY A 133 -14.11 24.20 3.20
C GLY A 133 -14.27 25.54 3.91
N VAL A 134 -15.51 25.95 4.18
CA VAL A 134 -15.81 27.15 4.98
C VAL A 134 -15.25 27.01 6.40
N GLN A 135 -15.49 25.88 7.05
CA GLN A 135 -14.96 25.59 8.39
C GLN A 135 -13.44 25.53 8.40
N ALA A 136 -12.82 24.97 7.34
CA ALA A 136 -11.37 24.95 7.19
C ALA A 136 -10.80 26.38 7.14
N VAL A 137 -11.40 27.29 6.36
CA VAL A 137 -10.99 28.71 6.34
C VAL A 137 -11.14 29.36 7.70
N PHE A 138 -12.27 29.18 8.39
CA PHE A 138 -12.43 29.73 9.73
C PHE A 138 -11.45 29.13 10.74
N SER A 139 -11.06 27.86 10.60
CA SER A 139 -10.03 27.25 11.44
C SER A 139 -8.67 27.92 11.24
N LEU A 140 -8.37 28.37 10.02
CA LEU A 140 -7.20 29.15 9.69
C LEU A 140 -7.28 30.56 10.31
N LEU A 141 -8.42 31.23 10.13
CA LEU A 141 -8.63 32.61 10.58
C LEU A 141 -8.51 32.74 12.10
N ARG A 142 -8.94 31.74 12.87
CA ARG A 142 -8.86 31.72 14.35
C ARG A 142 -7.45 31.77 14.92
N VAL A 143 -6.43 31.45 14.10
CA VAL A 143 -5.03 31.50 14.52
C VAL A 143 -4.48 32.93 14.48
N PHE A 144 -5.13 33.81 13.70
CA PHE A 144 -4.77 35.21 13.60
C PHE A 144 -5.36 36.03 14.76
N PRO A 145 -4.76 37.19 15.10
CA PRO A 145 -5.33 38.10 16.08
C PRO A 145 -6.71 38.62 15.62
N ASP A 146 -7.55 38.99 16.59
CA ASP A 146 -8.86 39.56 16.33
C ASP A 146 -8.76 40.83 15.47
N CYS A 147 -9.66 40.95 14.49
CA CYS A 147 -9.69 42.09 13.59
C CYS A 147 -10.10 43.39 14.31
N ASP A 148 -9.33 44.46 14.09
CA ASP A 148 -9.81 45.81 14.42
C ASP A 148 -10.88 46.28 13.43
N LEU A 149 -11.78 47.19 13.86
CA LEU A 149 -12.85 47.75 13.02
C LEU A 149 -12.30 48.38 11.74
N PHE A 150 -11.13 49.01 11.82
CA PHE A 150 -10.48 49.59 10.65
C PHE A 150 -9.98 48.53 9.66
N GLN A 151 -9.46 47.41 10.15
CA GLN A 151 -8.99 46.29 9.31
C GLN A 151 -10.16 45.60 8.60
N ILE A 152 -11.32 45.45 9.25
CA ILE A 152 -12.53 44.89 8.61
C ILE A 152 -12.94 45.74 7.40
N GLY A 153 -12.88 47.07 7.54
CA GLY A 153 -13.13 48.00 6.43
C GLY A 153 -12.15 47.83 5.28
N GLN A 154 -10.85 47.69 5.58
CA GLN A 154 -9.83 47.46 4.55
C GLN A 154 -9.99 46.10 3.85
N ILE A 155 -10.26 45.02 4.58
CA ILE A 155 -10.49 43.70 3.99
C ILE A 155 -11.63 43.74 2.99
N THR A 156 -12.74 44.41 3.36
CA THR A 156 -13.90 44.58 2.47
C THR A 156 -13.52 45.32 1.19
N LEU A 157 -12.76 46.41 1.30
CA LEU A 157 -12.31 47.20 0.15
C LEU A 157 -11.31 46.43 -0.72
N SER A 158 -10.37 45.70 -0.10
CA SER A 158 -9.34 44.90 -0.79
C SER A 158 -9.94 43.69 -1.50
N LEU A 159 -10.95 43.03 -0.94
CA LEU A 159 -11.69 41.94 -1.60
C LEU A 159 -12.38 42.43 -2.89
N MET A 160 -12.88 43.66 -2.90
CA MET A 160 -13.52 44.26 -4.07
C MET A 160 -12.51 44.80 -5.10
N SER A 161 -11.33 45.24 -4.64
CA SER A 161 -10.31 45.87 -5.50
C SER A 161 -9.16 44.95 -5.91
N GLY A 162 -9.08 43.73 -5.35
CA GLY A 162 -7.98 42.79 -5.58
C GLY A 162 -6.67 43.17 -4.90
N GLY A 163 -6.73 43.97 -3.82
CA GLY A 163 -5.56 44.44 -3.06
C GLY A 163 -4.91 43.35 -2.20
N GLN A 164 -3.74 43.64 -1.61
CA GLN A 164 -3.13 42.79 -0.58
C GLN A 164 -4.05 42.75 0.65
N ILE A 165 -4.36 41.55 1.13
CA ILE A 165 -5.26 41.33 2.26
C ILE A 165 -4.40 40.94 3.48
N GLU A 166 -4.38 41.78 4.51
CA GLU A 166 -3.93 41.37 5.84
C GLU A 166 -5.03 40.49 6.45
N LEU A 167 -4.74 39.22 6.75
CA LEU A 167 -5.72 38.34 7.39
C LEU A 167 -5.74 38.56 8.90
N CYS A 168 -6.95 38.62 9.47
CA CYS A 168 -7.23 38.69 10.90
C CYS A 168 -8.46 37.82 11.21
N ASN A 169 -8.67 37.49 12.50
CA ASN A 169 -9.81 36.71 12.97
C ASN A 169 -11.07 37.61 13.08
N PRO A 170 -12.09 37.44 12.22
CA PRO A 170 -13.28 38.26 12.28
C PRO A 170 -14.14 37.90 13.52
N PRO A 171 -14.90 38.86 14.09
CA PRO A 171 -15.85 38.56 15.16
C PRO A 171 -16.94 37.60 14.68
N ALA A 172 -17.43 36.74 15.58
CA ALA A 172 -18.37 35.66 15.26
C ALA A 172 -19.68 36.16 14.61
N ASP A 173 -20.13 37.38 14.96
CA ASP A 173 -21.33 38.00 14.40
C ASP A 173 -21.21 38.27 12.89
N LEU A 174 -19.98 38.37 12.36
CA LEU A 174 -19.73 38.57 10.94
C LEU A 174 -19.59 37.25 10.16
N HIS A 175 -19.49 36.10 10.83
CA HIS A 175 -19.37 34.81 10.14
C HIS A 175 -20.49 34.56 9.14
N PRO A 176 -21.80 34.76 9.46
CA PRO A 176 -22.88 34.51 8.51
C PRO A 176 -22.79 35.34 7.23
N ILE A 177 -22.19 36.53 7.32
CA ILE A 177 -21.97 37.45 6.20
C ILE A 177 -20.77 37.01 5.36
N LEU A 178 -19.74 36.45 5.99
CA LEU A 178 -18.52 35.98 5.32
C LEU A 178 -18.69 34.62 4.62
N ILE A 179 -19.56 33.74 5.12
CA ILE A 179 -19.84 32.42 4.51
C ILE A 179 -20.04 32.49 2.98
N PRO A 180 -20.98 33.30 2.43
CA PRO A 180 -21.19 33.35 0.99
C PRO A 180 -19.98 33.88 0.22
N VAL A 181 -19.19 34.78 0.81
CA VAL A 181 -17.95 35.28 0.20
C VAL A 181 -16.91 34.17 0.12
N ILE A 182 -16.69 33.45 1.22
CA ILE A 182 -15.75 32.32 1.27
C ILE A 182 -16.19 31.23 0.30
N GLN A 183 -17.48 30.86 0.30
CA GLN A 183 -18.04 29.88 -0.63
C GLN A 183 -17.84 30.30 -2.10
N GLY A 184 -18.09 31.57 -2.43
CA GLY A 184 -17.87 32.09 -3.77
C GLY A 184 -16.40 31.99 -4.22
N GLN A 185 -15.47 32.33 -3.33
CA GLN A 185 -14.03 32.20 -3.60
C GLN A 185 -13.60 30.73 -3.73
N MET A 186 -14.11 29.85 -2.87
CA MET A 186 -13.85 28.41 -2.94
C MET A 186 -14.43 27.78 -4.20
N GLN A 187 -15.63 28.20 -4.62
CA GLN A 187 -16.23 27.76 -5.87
C GLN A 187 -15.37 28.19 -7.07
N PHE A 188 -14.88 29.43 -7.08
CA PHE A 188 -13.97 29.92 -8.10
C PHE A 188 -12.66 29.12 -8.14
N MET A 189 -12.00 28.91 -7.00
CA MET A 189 -10.77 28.10 -6.92
C MET A 189 -11.02 26.64 -7.32
N SER A 190 -12.15 26.05 -6.92
CA SER A 190 -12.51 24.67 -7.28
C SER A 190 -12.73 24.50 -8.79
N ALA A 191 -13.14 25.56 -9.50
CA ALA A 191 -13.35 25.51 -10.94
C ALA A 191 -12.03 25.33 -11.72
N ALA A 192 -10.91 25.81 -11.15
CA ALA A 192 -9.57 25.60 -11.70
C ALA A 192 -9.03 24.19 -11.43
N ILE A 193 -9.52 23.50 -10.41
CA ILE A 193 -9.12 22.13 -10.07
C ILE A 193 -9.91 21.15 -10.94
N PRO A 194 -9.26 20.29 -11.75
CA PRO A 194 -9.97 19.28 -12.52
C PRO A 194 -10.60 18.23 -11.59
N ASN A 195 -11.68 17.58 -12.03
CA ASN A 195 -12.31 16.51 -11.24
C ASN A 195 -11.43 15.27 -11.11
N GLN A 196 -10.47 15.09 -12.02
CA GLN A 196 -9.56 13.96 -12.03
C GLN A 196 -8.20 14.39 -12.56
N ILE A 197 -7.13 13.79 -12.05
CA ILE A 197 -5.78 13.95 -12.58
C ILE A 197 -5.20 12.60 -12.96
N VAL A 198 -4.38 12.57 -14.02
CA VAL A 198 -3.66 11.37 -14.44
C VAL A 198 -2.40 11.26 -13.60
N ILE A 199 -2.31 10.22 -12.77
CA ILE A 199 -1.11 9.93 -11.95
C ILE A 199 -0.08 9.15 -12.77
N ALA A 200 -0.56 8.24 -13.62
CA ALA A 200 0.29 7.44 -14.50
C ALA A 200 -0.41 7.21 -15.83
N SER A 201 0.36 7.14 -16.91
CA SER A 201 -0.13 6.80 -18.24
C SER A 201 0.82 5.83 -18.94
N ALA A 202 0.23 4.97 -19.76
CA ALA A 202 0.96 3.98 -20.53
C ALA A 202 1.95 4.66 -21.50
N PRO A 203 3.24 4.32 -21.47
CA PRO A 203 4.15 4.80 -22.49
C PRO A 203 3.82 4.12 -23.83
N PRO A 204 3.88 4.84 -24.96
CA PRO A 204 3.49 4.30 -26.27
C PRO A 204 4.45 3.22 -26.79
N GLN A 205 5.66 3.13 -26.25
CA GLN A 205 6.67 2.13 -26.60
C GLN A 205 7.38 1.63 -25.33
N ASN A 206 7.79 0.36 -25.32
CA ASN A 206 8.50 -0.28 -24.20
C ASN A 206 7.74 -0.19 -22.87
N ASP A 207 6.46 -0.55 -22.88
CA ASP A 207 5.63 -0.52 -21.68
C ASP A 207 6.18 -1.49 -20.60
N PRO A 208 6.66 -0.99 -19.45
CA PRO A 208 7.18 -1.84 -18.37
C PRO A 208 6.11 -2.79 -17.82
N ARG A 209 4.83 -2.46 -17.99
CA ARG A 209 3.71 -3.33 -17.58
C ARG A 209 3.73 -4.66 -18.34
N GLN A 210 4.23 -4.72 -19.58
CA GLN A 210 4.32 -5.99 -20.33
C GLN A 210 5.32 -6.96 -19.70
N ARG A 211 6.42 -6.42 -19.16
CA ARG A 211 7.37 -7.23 -18.39
C ARG A 211 6.74 -7.70 -17.08
N LEU A 212 5.93 -6.86 -16.46
CA LEU A 212 5.18 -7.20 -15.26
C LEU A 212 4.17 -8.32 -15.52
N GLU A 213 3.36 -8.23 -16.58
CA GLU A 213 2.40 -9.27 -16.97
C GLU A 213 3.09 -10.61 -17.23
N THR A 214 4.20 -10.59 -17.97
CA THR A 214 5.01 -11.78 -18.21
C THR A 214 5.53 -12.37 -16.89
N THR A 215 6.03 -11.52 -15.99
CA THR A 215 6.50 -11.94 -14.66
C THR A 215 5.37 -12.54 -13.83
N ARG A 216 4.17 -11.95 -13.87
CA ARG A 216 2.97 -12.44 -13.20
C ARG A 216 2.54 -13.80 -13.73
N LEU A 217 2.62 -14.02 -15.04
CA LEU A 217 2.36 -15.34 -15.63
C LEU A 217 3.30 -16.40 -15.05
N PHE A 218 4.60 -16.12 -14.92
CA PHE A 218 5.55 -17.02 -14.28
C PHE A 218 5.23 -17.26 -12.80
N MET A 219 4.85 -16.21 -12.07
CA MET A 219 4.43 -16.32 -10.66
C MET A 219 3.19 -17.22 -10.51
N ARG A 220 2.19 -17.06 -11.39
CA ARG A 220 0.95 -17.83 -11.37
C ARG A 220 1.16 -19.30 -11.77
N ILE A 221 2.07 -19.56 -12.70
CA ILE A 221 2.44 -20.91 -13.16
C ILE A 221 3.44 -21.58 -12.21
N SER A 222 4.11 -20.83 -11.33
CA SER A 222 5.15 -21.34 -10.43
C SER A 222 4.78 -22.59 -9.64
N PRO A 223 3.53 -22.84 -9.18
CA PRO A 223 3.17 -24.07 -8.47
C PRO A 223 3.25 -25.35 -9.34
N LEU A 224 3.24 -25.24 -10.66
CA LEU A 224 3.36 -26.40 -11.55
C LEU A 224 4.74 -27.06 -11.48
N LEU A 225 5.80 -26.28 -11.22
CA LEU A 225 7.15 -26.81 -11.06
C LEU A 225 7.29 -27.76 -9.86
N PRO A 226 6.96 -27.37 -8.61
CA PRO A 226 7.01 -28.29 -7.48
C PRO A 226 6.05 -29.47 -7.62
N LEU A 227 4.88 -29.29 -8.25
CA LEU A 227 3.98 -30.42 -8.56
C LEU A 227 4.64 -31.42 -9.52
N SER A 228 5.32 -30.95 -10.56
CA SER A 228 6.04 -31.84 -11.49
C SER A 228 7.18 -32.59 -10.80
N LEU A 229 7.87 -31.95 -9.83
CA LEU A 229 8.91 -32.59 -9.02
C LEU A 229 8.33 -33.65 -8.07
N LEU A 230 7.18 -33.40 -7.44
CA LEU A 230 6.46 -34.42 -6.64
C LEU A 230 6.07 -35.63 -7.49
N LEU A 231 5.58 -35.41 -8.71
CA LEU A 231 5.30 -36.50 -9.65
C LEU A 231 6.57 -37.27 -10.02
N GLY A 232 7.69 -36.57 -10.23
CA GLY A 232 9.00 -37.21 -10.41
C GLY A 232 9.38 -38.11 -9.23
N ILE A 233 9.22 -37.63 -8.00
CA ILE A 233 9.44 -38.43 -6.78
C ILE A 233 8.53 -39.66 -6.76
N MET A 234 7.28 -39.55 -7.20
CA MET A 234 6.36 -40.69 -7.28
C MET A 234 6.83 -41.76 -8.29
N VAL A 235 7.28 -41.35 -9.48
CA VAL A 235 7.74 -42.27 -10.53
C VAL A 235 9.04 -42.98 -10.14
N PHE A 236 9.99 -42.25 -9.54
CA PHE A 236 11.33 -42.76 -9.26
C PHE A 236 11.53 -43.29 -7.85
N GLY A 237 10.83 -42.74 -6.85
CA GLY A 237 11.07 -42.95 -5.44
C GLY A 237 10.65 -44.33 -4.94
N VAL A 238 9.37 -44.69 -5.01
CA VAL A 238 8.91 -45.90 -4.29
C VAL A 238 7.58 -46.46 -4.79
N ARG A 239 7.47 -47.79 -4.89
CA ARG A 239 6.22 -48.53 -5.22
C ARG A 239 5.27 -48.76 -4.02
N PRO A 240 5.73 -49.11 -2.81
CA PRO A 240 4.81 -49.31 -1.68
C PRO A 240 4.30 -48.00 -1.08
N LEU A 241 3.04 -48.00 -0.65
CA LEU A 241 2.34 -46.87 -0.02
C LEU A 241 3.14 -46.23 1.13
N LYS A 242 3.82 -47.06 1.95
CA LYS A 242 4.71 -46.61 3.02
C LYS A 242 5.79 -45.65 2.51
N GLY A 243 6.46 -46.04 1.43
CA GLY A 243 7.53 -45.22 0.87
C GLY A 243 6.97 -43.96 0.20
N TRP A 244 5.84 -44.07 -0.49
CA TRP A 244 5.19 -42.89 -1.05
C TRP A 244 4.87 -41.84 0.03
N LEU A 245 4.26 -42.26 1.15
CA LEU A 245 3.93 -41.40 2.28
C LEU A 245 5.17 -40.72 2.91
N THR A 246 6.27 -41.45 3.11
CA THR A 246 7.48 -40.87 3.71
C THR A 246 8.24 -39.96 2.75
N TRP A 247 8.35 -40.35 1.47
CA TRP A 247 9.08 -39.57 0.47
C TRP A 247 8.35 -38.30 0.01
N TRP A 248 7.02 -38.24 0.16
CA TRP A 248 6.27 -37.01 -0.02
C TRP A 248 6.17 -36.21 1.28
N GLY A 249 5.91 -36.88 2.40
CA GLY A 249 5.69 -36.22 3.69
C GLY A 249 6.90 -35.43 4.18
N ILE A 250 8.11 -35.98 4.08
CA ILE A 250 9.32 -35.28 4.56
C ILE A 250 9.60 -34.00 3.75
N PRO A 251 9.67 -34.02 2.41
CA PRO A 251 9.88 -32.79 1.64
C PRO A 251 8.76 -31.76 1.81
N LEU A 252 7.49 -32.18 1.89
CA LEU A 252 6.36 -31.29 2.17
C LEU A 252 6.53 -30.60 3.53
N ALA A 253 6.86 -31.38 4.57
CA ALA A 253 7.07 -30.84 5.92
C ALA A 253 8.23 -29.84 5.96
N LEU A 254 9.35 -30.16 5.31
CA LEU A 254 10.51 -29.27 5.24
C LEU A 254 10.21 -28.00 4.45
N THR A 255 9.50 -28.10 3.33
CA THR A 255 9.05 -26.96 2.53
C THR A 255 8.17 -26.05 3.37
N GLY A 256 7.14 -26.61 4.01
CA GLY A 256 6.24 -25.87 4.88
C GLY A 256 6.97 -25.19 6.03
N GLY A 257 7.92 -25.89 6.65
CA GLY A 257 8.68 -25.39 7.79
C GLY A 257 9.57 -24.22 7.41
N LEU A 258 10.30 -24.34 6.29
CA LEU A 258 11.10 -23.25 5.74
C LEU A 258 10.24 -22.05 5.34
N THR A 259 9.13 -22.27 4.64
CA THR A 259 8.20 -21.19 4.26
C THR A 259 7.65 -20.48 5.49
N PHE A 260 7.24 -21.22 6.53
CA PHE A 260 6.74 -20.65 7.77
C PHE A 260 7.81 -19.79 8.46
N VAL A 261 9.05 -20.29 8.59
CA VAL A 261 10.15 -19.54 9.20
C VAL A 261 10.49 -18.28 8.39
N ILE A 262 10.56 -18.38 7.06
CA ILE A 262 10.85 -17.21 6.20
C ILE A 262 9.70 -16.20 6.27
N ALA A 263 8.44 -16.62 6.31
CA ALA A 263 7.31 -15.70 6.43
C ALA A 263 7.28 -15.00 7.79
N LEU A 264 7.58 -15.72 8.87
CA LEU A 264 7.65 -15.18 10.23
C LEU A 264 8.77 -14.16 10.39
N LEU A 265 9.96 -14.46 9.84
CA LEU A 265 11.12 -13.56 9.88
C LEU A 265 11.10 -12.51 8.75
N GLY A 266 10.22 -12.67 7.78
CA GLY A 266 10.19 -11.86 6.57
C GLY A 266 9.68 -10.45 6.81
N GLY A 267 8.78 -10.24 7.77
CA GLY A 267 8.30 -8.90 8.15
C GLY A 267 9.44 -7.89 8.39
N PRO A 268 10.31 -8.11 9.40
CA PRO A 268 11.39 -7.18 9.69
C PRO A 268 12.46 -7.15 8.59
N VAL A 269 12.78 -8.29 7.96
CA VAL A 269 13.86 -8.36 6.95
C VAL A 269 13.45 -7.69 5.63
N PHE A 270 12.29 -8.07 5.08
CA PHE A 270 11.80 -7.50 3.82
C PHE A 270 11.27 -6.07 4.01
N GLY A 271 10.77 -5.71 5.19
CA GLY A 271 10.38 -4.33 5.51
C GLY A 271 11.53 -3.34 5.31
N GLU A 272 12.70 -3.65 5.88
CA GLU A 272 13.93 -2.84 5.72
C GLU A 272 14.39 -2.76 4.26
N VAL A 273 14.39 -3.90 3.55
CA VAL A 273 14.79 -3.94 2.14
C VAL A 273 13.83 -3.11 1.28
N PHE A 274 12.53 -3.27 1.50
CA PHE A 274 11.49 -2.55 0.77
C PHE A 274 11.56 -1.05 1.07
N GLN A 275 11.79 -0.67 2.34
CA GLN A 275 12.03 0.72 2.72
C GLN A 275 13.23 1.29 1.97
N ARG A 276 14.38 0.60 1.94
CA ARG A 276 15.56 1.08 1.19
C ARG A 276 15.29 1.22 -0.31
N MET A 277 14.52 0.30 -0.88
CA MET A 277 14.14 0.35 -2.29
C MET A 277 13.20 1.54 -2.57
N LEU A 278 12.22 1.77 -1.70
CA LEU A 278 11.34 2.93 -1.76
C LEU A 278 12.13 4.23 -1.64
N LEU A 279 13.06 4.32 -0.68
CA LEU A 279 13.92 5.50 -0.51
C LEU A 279 14.80 5.77 -1.74
N ALA A 280 15.28 4.73 -2.42
CA ALA A 280 16.08 4.88 -3.63
C ALA A 280 15.27 5.34 -4.85
N GLN A 281 13.96 5.08 -4.87
CA GLN A 281 13.07 5.49 -5.97
C GLN A 281 12.29 6.77 -5.67
N MET A 282 12.17 7.14 -4.39
CA MET A 282 11.48 8.35 -3.98
C MET A 282 12.27 9.58 -4.44
N PRO A 283 11.62 10.53 -5.12
CA PRO A 283 12.30 11.74 -5.54
C PRO A 283 12.68 12.61 -4.33
N ASN A 284 13.82 13.31 -4.45
CA ASN A 284 14.46 14.08 -3.36
C ASN A 284 13.60 15.21 -2.75
N TYR A 285 12.42 15.48 -3.29
CA TYR A 285 11.51 16.50 -2.78
C TYR A 285 10.54 15.99 -1.71
N LEU A 286 10.52 14.68 -1.42
CA LEU A 286 9.65 14.16 -0.36
C LEU A 286 10.25 14.46 1.03
N PRO A 287 9.50 15.11 1.94
CA PRO A 287 9.99 15.42 3.27
C PRO A 287 10.40 14.16 4.04
N THR A 288 11.45 14.28 4.86
CA THR A 288 12.00 13.18 5.68
C THR A 288 10.95 12.49 6.55
N LEU A 289 9.89 13.21 6.93
CA LEU A 289 8.77 12.68 7.68
C LEU A 289 8.00 11.57 6.94
N LEU A 290 7.85 11.67 5.61
CA LEU A 290 7.23 10.61 4.82
C LEU A 290 8.04 9.31 4.89
N LEU A 291 9.32 9.37 5.24
CA LEU A 291 10.18 8.19 5.36
C LEU A 291 9.84 7.36 6.60
N ASP A 292 9.52 8.02 7.72
CA ASP A 292 9.11 7.34 8.96
C ASP A 292 7.75 6.63 8.78
N TYR A 293 6.81 7.33 8.12
CA TYR A 293 5.52 6.72 7.77
C TYR A 293 5.66 5.64 6.69
N ALA A 294 6.52 5.84 5.70
CA ALA A 294 6.79 4.84 4.67
C ALA A 294 7.39 3.55 5.27
N GLY A 295 8.21 3.65 6.31
CA GLY A 295 8.75 2.48 7.02
C GLY A 295 7.66 1.64 7.70
N SER A 296 6.81 2.26 8.52
CA SER A 296 5.69 1.55 9.16
C SER A 296 4.72 0.96 8.13
N LEU A 297 4.40 1.73 7.08
CA LEU A 297 3.53 1.29 6.00
C LEU A 297 4.14 0.12 5.21
N ALA A 298 5.43 0.20 4.89
CA ALA A 298 6.19 -0.86 4.22
C ALA A 298 6.11 -2.18 5.01
N VAL A 299 6.32 -2.12 6.33
CA VAL A 299 6.23 -3.29 7.21
C VAL A 299 4.80 -3.85 7.20
N ALA A 300 3.78 -3.00 7.35
CA ALA A 300 2.38 -3.42 7.33
C ALA A 300 1.98 -4.09 5.98
N MET A 301 2.46 -3.54 4.86
CA MET A 301 2.25 -4.11 3.52
C MET A 301 2.93 -5.47 3.37
N VAL A 302 4.20 -5.60 3.81
CA VAL A 302 4.92 -6.87 3.79
C VAL A 302 4.22 -7.91 4.68
N GLU A 303 3.77 -7.52 5.87
CA GLU A 303 3.05 -8.42 6.77
C GLU A 303 1.73 -8.90 6.15
N ALA A 304 0.98 -8.01 5.49
CA ALA A 304 -0.24 -8.37 4.77
C ALA A 304 0.03 -9.38 3.64
N LEU A 305 1.16 -9.25 2.93
CA LEU A 305 1.58 -10.19 1.89
C LEU A 305 2.05 -11.55 2.45
N LEU A 306 2.73 -11.55 3.60
CA LEU A 306 3.35 -12.76 4.18
C LEU A 306 2.42 -13.57 5.09
N THR A 307 1.41 -12.95 5.69
CA THR A 307 0.45 -13.62 6.56
C THR A 307 -0.17 -14.88 5.94
N PRO A 308 -0.70 -14.87 4.69
CA PRO A 308 -1.23 -16.10 4.08
C PRO A 308 -0.15 -17.15 3.83
N VAL A 309 1.06 -16.73 3.45
CA VAL A 309 2.21 -17.63 3.21
C VAL A 309 2.61 -18.35 4.50
N MET A 310 2.58 -17.65 5.64
CA MET A 310 2.81 -18.23 6.96
C MET A 310 1.82 -19.35 7.26
N TRP A 311 0.51 -19.09 7.09
CA TRP A 311 -0.54 -20.08 7.36
C TRP A 311 -0.48 -21.28 6.41
N GLN A 312 -0.21 -21.06 5.13
CA GLN A 312 -0.01 -22.13 4.16
C GLN A 312 1.22 -22.98 4.47
N GLY A 313 2.33 -22.35 4.86
CA GLY A 313 3.54 -23.04 5.31
C GLY A 313 3.24 -23.93 6.52
N LEU A 314 2.56 -23.41 7.54
CA LEU A 314 2.14 -24.15 8.72
C LEU A 314 1.25 -25.35 8.36
N ALA A 315 0.24 -25.14 7.51
CA ALA A 315 -0.63 -26.22 7.05
C ALA A 315 0.14 -27.32 6.33
N LEU A 316 1.12 -26.94 5.50
CA LEU A 316 1.98 -27.87 4.77
C LEU A 316 2.91 -28.67 5.71
N VAL A 317 3.39 -28.06 6.80
CA VAL A 317 4.14 -28.76 7.86
C VAL A 317 3.29 -29.88 8.46
N PHE A 318 2.08 -29.56 8.93
CA PHE A 318 1.21 -30.53 9.58
C PHE A 318 0.81 -31.65 8.62
N PHE A 319 0.48 -31.29 7.37
CA PHE A 319 0.14 -32.27 6.34
C PHE A 319 1.32 -33.20 6.03
N GLY A 320 2.51 -32.65 5.77
CA GLY A 320 3.71 -33.42 5.47
C GLY A 320 4.15 -34.30 6.64
N ALA A 321 4.14 -33.77 7.86
CA ALA A 321 4.49 -34.51 9.08
C ALA A 321 3.49 -35.64 9.35
N GLY A 322 2.19 -35.38 9.16
CA GLY A 322 1.14 -36.39 9.25
C GLY A 322 1.34 -37.53 8.25
N MET A 323 1.61 -37.21 6.98
CA MET A 323 1.93 -38.21 5.95
C MET A 323 3.14 -39.06 6.34
N ALA A 324 4.24 -38.42 6.77
CA ALA A 324 5.44 -39.12 7.18
C ALA A 324 5.18 -40.03 8.40
N GLY A 325 4.46 -39.53 9.41
CA GLY A 325 4.07 -40.29 10.61
C GLY A 325 3.24 -41.53 10.29
N VAL A 326 2.21 -41.39 9.45
CA VAL A 326 1.41 -42.54 8.97
C VAL A 326 2.30 -43.51 8.20
N GLY A 327 3.19 -43.01 7.34
CA GLY A 327 4.17 -43.83 6.63
C GLY A 327 5.04 -44.67 7.58
N TYR A 328 5.48 -44.13 8.71
CA TYR A 328 6.22 -44.89 9.72
C TYR A 328 5.37 -45.97 10.40
N LEU A 329 4.09 -45.70 10.67
CA LEU A 329 3.17 -46.62 11.33
C LEU A 329 2.68 -47.76 10.43
N VAL A 330 2.59 -47.55 9.11
CA VAL A 330 2.19 -48.61 8.16
C VAL A 330 3.25 -49.72 8.18
N LYS A 331 2.90 -50.83 8.82
CA LYS A 331 3.71 -52.05 8.88
C LYS A 331 3.80 -52.63 7.48
N THR A 332 5.02 -52.88 6.99
CA THR A 332 5.20 -53.59 5.72
C THR A 332 4.68 -55.01 5.91
N VAL A 333 3.48 -55.31 5.39
CA VAL A 333 3.02 -56.68 5.23
C VAL A 333 4.04 -57.34 4.30
N LYS A 334 4.95 -58.12 4.87
CA LYS A 334 5.94 -58.86 4.12
C LYS A 334 5.15 -59.94 3.37
N THR A 335 4.86 -59.72 2.09
CA THR A 335 4.39 -60.79 1.21
C THR A 335 5.45 -61.88 1.27
N ARG A 336 5.10 -63.00 1.92
CA ARG A 336 5.88 -64.24 1.86
C ARG A 336 5.67 -64.77 0.45
N ASP A 337 6.68 -64.56 -0.39
CA ASP A 337 6.94 -65.43 -1.53
C ASP A 337 7.71 -66.67 -1.02
#